data_AF-A0AAD7JJK1-F1
#
_entry.id   AF-A0AAD7JJK1-F1
#
_cell.length_a   1.000
_cell.length_b   1.000
_cell.length_c   1.000
_cell.angle_alpha   90.00
_cell.angle_beta   90.00
_cell.angle_gamma   90.00
#
_symmetry.space_group_name_H-M   'P 1'
#
loop_
_entity.id
_entity.type
_entity.pdbx_description
1 polymer ?
#
loop_
_entity_poly.entity_id
_entity_poly.type
_entity_poly.pdbx_seq_one_letter_code
_entity_poly.pdbx_strand_id
1 'polypeptide(L)'
;MQSTRFSLLPAFLLALVGATSGAVIPRHNASEVVTAIFDSPNGAIGACGFAIQNADFAIALSPEDFADGANCGKPAFVSNGGAEITVTVADICNECTNGGVKLTSGVEVLTGQTGPIPVTWHIKVFPPVVNNTGAASPFTPTADICTGELIPSTEFVVALSTTDLAGGVNCENEVDITFKGKTISTTARAECAKCAPGEIQVSSNAFASLTGSSSAKSVEVVWSIPTVGV
;
A
#
# COMPACT_ATOMS: atom_id res chain seq x y z
N MET A 1 20.71 -54.30 -58.88
CA MET A 1 19.83 -53.54 -57.96
C MET A 1 20.59 -53.36 -56.65
N GLN A 2 21.30 -52.23 -56.53
CA GLN A 2 22.19 -51.94 -55.41
C GLN A 2 21.52 -50.82 -54.59
N SER A 3 21.06 -51.18 -53.38
CA SER A 3 20.26 -50.29 -52.53
C SER A 3 21.16 -49.57 -51.55
N THR A 4 21.35 -48.27 -51.79
CA THR A 4 22.12 -47.34 -50.95
C THR A 4 21.28 -46.94 -49.74
N ARG A 5 21.71 -47.28 -48.53
CA ARG A 5 21.08 -46.79 -47.29
C ARG A 5 21.66 -45.43 -46.92
N PHE A 6 20.82 -44.39 -46.99
CA PHE A 6 21.10 -43.05 -46.49
C PHE A 6 20.93 -43.02 -44.97
N SER A 7 21.98 -42.60 -44.26
CA SER A 7 21.98 -42.37 -42.81
C SER A 7 21.58 -40.92 -42.53
N LEU A 8 20.47 -40.72 -41.81
CA LEU A 8 20.00 -39.40 -41.37
C LEU A 8 20.47 -39.17 -39.92
N LEU A 9 21.33 -38.17 -39.70
CA LEU A 9 21.61 -37.63 -38.37
C LEU A 9 20.47 -36.68 -37.92
N PRO A 10 20.10 -36.64 -36.63
CA PRO A 10 19.15 -35.67 -36.12
C PRO A 10 19.83 -34.32 -35.87
N ALA A 11 19.23 -33.25 -36.40
CA ALA A 11 19.61 -31.88 -36.09
C ALA A 11 19.10 -31.50 -34.69
N PHE A 12 20.02 -31.24 -33.76
CA PHE A 12 19.70 -30.67 -32.45
C PHE A 12 19.36 -29.18 -32.64
N LEU A 13 18.09 -28.83 -32.45
CA LEU A 13 17.65 -27.43 -32.33
C LEU A 13 18.09 -26.89 -30.96
N LEU A 14 18.99 -25.90 -30.96
CA LEU A 14 19.33 -25.11 -29.79
C LEU A 14 18.24 -24.04 -29.60
N ALA A 15 17.41 -24.16 -28.56
CA ALA A 15 16.47 -23.11 -28.19
C ALA A 15 17.22 -21.99 -27.45
N LEU A 16 17.31 -20.80 -28.05
CA LEU A 16 17.74 -19.59 -27.35
C LEU A 16 16.66 -19.21 -26.33
N VAL A 17 16.96 -19.37 -25.05
CA VAL A 17 16.20 -18.75 -23.97
C VAL A 17 16.55 -17.27 -23.98
N GLY A 18 15.63 -16.45 -24.48
CA GLY A 18 15.73 -14.99 -24.36
C GLY A 18 15.55 -14.59 -22.89
N ALA A 19 16.62 -14.10 -22.25
CA ALA A 19 16.50 -13.42 -20.98
C ALA A 19 15.83 -12.06 -21.22
N THR A 20 14.55 -11.93 -20.88
CA THR A 20 13.92 -10.61 -20.76
C THR A 20 14.50 -9.95 -19.52
N SER A 21 15.39 -8.97 -19.70
CA SER A 21 15.74 -8.05 -18.63
C SER A 21 14.46 -7.33 -18.21
N GLY A 22 13.89 -7.71 -17.07
CA GLY A 22 12.95 -6.84 -16.37
C GLY A 22 13.70 -5.56 -16.08
N ALA A 23 13.22 -4.44 -16.60
CA ALA A 23 13.74 -3.14 -16.21
C ALA A 23 13.60 -3.02 -14.69
N VAL A 24 14.73 -2.89 -14.00
CA VAL A 24 14.72 -2.45 -12.61
C VAL A 24 14.17 -1.03 -12.67
N ILE A 25 12.92 -0.84 -12.24
CA ILE A 25 12.35 0.50 -12.10
C ILE A 25 13.23 1.19 -11.04
N PRO A 26 13.92 2.29 -11.38
CA PRO A 26 14.64 3.05 -10.38
C PRO A 26 13.61 3.55 -9.37
N ARG A 27 13.65 2.99 -8.16
CA ARG A 27 12.84 3.48 -7.06
C ARG A 27 13.60 4.67 -6.51
N HIS A 28 13.08 5.90 -6.62
CA HIS A 28 13.66 7.00 -5.87
C HIS A 28 13.68 6.63 -4.40
N ASN A 29 14.89 6.67 -3.84
CA ASN A 29 15.10 6.29 -2.47
C ASN A 29 14.44 7.37 -1.61
N ALA A 30 13.57 7.00 -0.67
CA ALA A 30 12.81 7.94 0.17
C ALA A 30 13.67 8.94 0.98
N SER A 31 15.00 8.79 0.92
CA SER A 31 15.99 9.63 1.59
C SER A 31 16.63 10.70 0.68
N GLU A 32 16.36 10.72 -0.62
CA GLU A 32 16.92 11.73 -1.53
C GLU A 32 16.08 13.02 -1.50
N VAL A 33 16.74 14.15 -1.24
CA VAL A 33 16.08 15.47 -1.23
C VAL A 33 16.11 16.04 -2.65
N VAL A 34 14.93 16.34 -3.17
CA VAL A 34 14.69 16.86 -4.51
C VAL A 34 13.94 18.18 -4.43
N THR A 35 14.01 18.99 -5.49
CA THR A 35 13.22 20.22 -5.57
C THR A 35 11.84 19.90 -6.13
N ALA A 36 10.80 20.14 -5.33
CA ALA A 36 9.43 20.20 -5.82
C ALA A 36 9.09 21.62 -6.26
N ILE A 37 8.32 21.73 -7.34
CA ILE A 37 7.71 22.97 -7.82
C ILE A 37 6.19 22.86 -7.78
N PHE A 38 5.49 23.99 -7.74
CA PHE A 38 4.03 24.01 -7.68
C PHE A 38 3.40 24.29 -9.04
N ASP A 39 2.24 23.68 -9.30
CA ASP A 39 1.46 23.86 -10.52
C ASP A 39 -0.05 24.05 -10.21
N SER A 40 -0.74 24.75 -11.10
CA SER A 40 -2.18 25.01 -11.07
C SER A 40 -2.83 24.43 -12.34
N PRO A 41 -3.18 23.13 -12.33
CA PRO A 41 -3.68 22.43 -13.52
C PRO A 41 -5.06 22.92 -14.02
N ASN A 42 -5.82 23.67 -13.23
CA ASN A 42 -7.10 24.30 -13.61
C ASN A 42 -8.13 23.32 -14.25
N GLY A 43 -8.15 22.07 -13.81
CA GLY A 43 -9.04 21.03 -14.34
C GLY A 43 -8.51 20.32 -15.58
N ALA A 44 -7.25 20.53 -15.97
CA ALA A 44 -6.61 19.77 -17.04
C ALA A 44 -6.63 18.27 -16.74
N ILE A 45 -6.73 17.47 -17.80
CA ILE A 45 -6.63 16.01 -17.71
C ILE A 45 -5.15 15.65 -17.63
N GLY A 46 -4.72 15.09 -16.51
CA GLY A 46 -3.36 14.58 -16.36
C GLY A 46 -3.13 13.29 -17.15
N ALA A 47 -1.89 12.86 -17.27
CA ALA A 47 -1.50 11.63 -17.96
C ALA A 47 -2.14 10.37 -17.37
N CYS A 48 -2.63 10.41 -16.13
CA CYS A 48 -3.40 9.32 -15.53
C CYS A 48 -4.89 9.26 -15.95
N GLY A 49 -5.33 10.19 -16.82
CA GLY A 49 -6.64 10.14 -17.46
C GLY A 49 -7.80 10.77 -16.69
N PHE A 50 -7.52 11.47 -15.59
CA PHE A 50 -8.53 12.20 -14.81
C PHE A 50 -8.19 13.69 -14.68
N ALA A 51 -9.22 14.51 -14.45
CA ALA A 51 -9.09 15.96 -14.27
C ALA A 51 -8.45 16.29 -12.92
N ILE A 52 -7.51 17.22 -12.91
CA ILE A 52 -6.80 17.68 -11.71
C ILE A 52 -7.17 19.12 -11.40
N GLN A 53 -7.73 19.36 -10.22
CA GLN A 53 -8.06 20.69 -9.71
C GLN A 53 -6.89 21.28 -8.94
N ASN A 54 -6.81 22.62 -8.88
CA ASN A 54 -5.74 23.31 -8.14
C ASN A 54 -5.74 22.95 -6.64
N ALA A 55 -6.91 22.65 -6.08
CA ALA A 55 -7.09 22.30 -4.68
C ALA A 55 -6.86 20.81 -4.38
N ASP A 56 -6.68 19.97 -5.40
CA ASP A 56 -6.37 18.55 -5.18
C ASP A 56 -5.00 18.41 -4.52
N PHE A 57 -4.75 17.27 -3.86
CA PHE A 57 -3.42 16.90 -3.39
C PHE A 57 -2.84 15.89 -4.36
N ALA A 58 -2.26 16.42 -5.44
CA ALA A 58 -1.75 15.61 -6.53
C ALA A 58 -0.27 15.90 -6.78
N ILE A 59 0.40 14.88 -7.32
CA ILE A 59 1.80 14.91 -7.71
C ILE A 59 1.94 14.50 -9.18
N ALA A 60 2.78 15.23 -9.91
CA ALA A 60 3.28 14.81 -11.21
C ALA A 60 4.74 14.36 -11.07
N LEU A 61 5.05 13.18 -11.62
CA LEU A 61 6.35 12.53 -11.48
C LEU A 61 7.21 12.72 -12.73
N SER A 62 8.54 12.64 -12.60
CA SER A 62 9.41 12.56 -13.79
C SER A 62 9.04 11.35 -14.66
N PRO A 63 9.43 11.31 -15.95
CA PRO A 63 9.09 10.18 -16.82
C PRO A 63 9.54 8.81 -16.28
N GLU A 64 10.72 8.75 -15.66
CA GLU A 64 11.26 7.51 -15.10
C GLU A 64 10.43 7.03 -13.89
N ASP A 65 10.01 7.96 -13.04
CA ASP A 65 9.21 7.70 -11.84
C ASP A 65 7.73 7.47 -12.13
N PHE A 66 7.23 8.09 -13.19
CA PHE A 66 5.89 7.84 -13.70
C PHE A 66 5.77 6.40 -14.22
N ALA A 67 6.88 5.83 -14.72
CA ALA A 67 7.03 4.44 -15.15
C ALA A 67 5.92 4.02 -16.14
N ASP A 68 5.77 4.80 -17.22
CA ASP A 68 4.74 4.59 -18.25
C ASP A 68 3.31 4.47 -17.69
N GLY A 69 3.03 5.18 -16.59
CA GLY A 69 1.72 5.20 -15.92
C GLY A 69 1.53 4.07 -14.92
N ALA A 70 2.52 3.20 -14.68
CA ALA A 70 2.43 2.13 -13.70
C ALA A 70 2.20 2.65 -12.26
N ASN A 71 2.47 3.93 -12.00
CA ASN A 71 2.23 4.58 -10.71
C ASN A 71 0.98 5.45 -10.66
N CYS A 72 0.18 5.50 -11.72
CA CYS A 72 -1.06 6.29 -11.74
C CYS A 72 -2.03 5.92 -10.62
N GLY A 73 -2.60 6.95 -9.99
CA GLY A 73 -3.58 6.80 -8.90
C GLY A 73 -3.00 6.28 -7.58
N LYS A 74 -1.72 5.91 -7.55
CA LYS A 74 -1.08 5.48 -6.29
C LYS A 74 -0.90 6.68 -5.37
N PRO A 75 -1.06 6.50 -4.05
CA PRO A 75 -0.65 7.51 -3.09
C PRO A 75 0.88 7.61 -3.04
N ALA A 76 1.37 8.79 -2.72
CA ALA A 76 2.76 9.07 -2.41
C ALA A 76 2.84 9.91 -1.14
N PHE A 77 3.87 9.65 -0.33
CA PHE A 77 4.21 10.51 0.79
C PHE A 77 5.20 11.56 0.32
N VAL A 78 4.95 12.81 0.70
CA VAL A 78 5.84 13.96 0.44
C VAL A 78 6.16 14.60 1.78
N SER A 79 7.45 14.71 2.09
CA SER A 79 7.94 15.26 3.34
C SER A 79 8.78 16.52 3.11
N ASN A 80 8.53 17.55 3.92
CA ASN A 80 9.28 18.80 3.94
C ASN A 80 9.46 19.23 5.40
N GLY A 81 10.71 19.35 5.87
CA GLY A 81 11.00 19.90 7.20
C GLY A 81 10.35 19.15 8.38
N GLY A 82 10.04 17.86 8.23
CA GLY A 82 9.41 17.02 9.27
C GLY A 82 7.88 16.97 9.21
N ALA A 83 7.24 17.74 8.33
CA ALA A 83 5.83 17.56 7.97
C ALA A 83 5.71 16.59 6.80
N GLU A 84 4.77 15.66 6.88
CA GLU A 84 4.48 14.69 5.81
C GLU A 84 3.03 14.84 5.35
N ILE A 85 2.82 14.81 4.05
CA ILE A 85 1.49 14.82 3.43
C ILE A 85 1.35 13.62 2.49
N THR A 86 0.11 13.17 2.30
CA THR A 86 -0.22 12.18 1.27
C THR A 86 -0.81 12.88 0.05
N VAL A 87 -0.27 12.59 -1.12
CA VAL A 87 -0.73 13.07 -2.44
C VAL A 87 -1.02 11.88 -3.35
N THR A 88 -1.77 12.11 -4.43
CA THR A 88 -2.08 11.10 -5.46
C THR A 88 -1.30 11.37 -6.74
N VAL A 89 -0.65 10.34 -7.29
CA VAL A 89 0.00 10.43 -8.61
C VAL A 89 -1.05 10.62 -9.69
N ALA A 90 -0.99 11.77 -10.37
CA ALA A 90 -2.02 12.20 -11.31
C ALA A 90 -1.51 12.54 -12.70
N ASP A 91 -0.22 12.86 -12.83
CA ASP A 91 0.34 13.33 -14.09
C ASP A 91 1.83 12.97 -14.25
N ILE A 92 2.35 13.21 -15.45
CA ILE A 92 3.76 13.15 -15.81
C ILE A 92 4.31 14.57 -15.97
N CYS A 93 5.42 14.84 -15.30
CA CYS A 93 6.18 16.05 -15.45
C CYS A 93 7.34 15.82 -16.43
N ASN A 94 7.09 16.05 -17.73
CA ASN A 94 8.10 15.84 -18.78
C ASN A 94 9.33 16.76 -18.67
N GLU A 95 9.23 17.84 -17.91
CA GLU A 95 10.32 18.79 -17.66
C GLU A 95 11.03 18.56 -16.31
N CYS A 96 10.52 17.65 -15.48
CA CYS A 96 11.16 17.31 -14.23
C CYS A 96 12.39 16.45 -14.50
N THR A 97 13.49 16.77 -13.82
CA THR A 97 14.64 15.86 -13.74
C THR A 97 14.23 14.59 -13.01
N ASN A 98 15.01 13.52 -13.15
CA ASN A 98 14.84 12.29 -12.38
C ASN A 98 14.69 12.61 -10.88
N GLY A 99 13.61 12.12 -10.26
CA GLY A 99 13.25 12.38 -8.87
C GLY A 99 12.56 13.72 -8.61
N GLY A 100 12.62 14.66 -9.55
CA GLY A 100 11.92 15.94 -9.48
C GLY A 100 10.42 15.76 -9.60
N VAL A 101 9.65 16.57 -8.88
CA VAL A 101 8.19 16.46 -8.82
C VAL A 101 7.52 17.83 -8.96
N LYS A 102 6.30 17.81 -9.53
CA LYS A 102 5.36 18.94 -9.43
C LYS A 102 4.25 18.59 -8.47
N LEU A 103 3.91 19.52 -7.59
CA LEU A 103 2.80 19.40 -6.65
C LEU A 103 1.72 20.40 -7.05
N THR A 104 0.45 20.06 -6.83
CA THR A 104 -0.63 21.03 -6.99
C THR A 104 -0.56 22.14 -5.94
N SER A 105 -1.06 23.34 -6.28
CA SER A 105 -1.11 24.48 -5.34
C SER A 105 -1.89 24.21 -4.04
N GLY A 106 -2.76 23.20 -4.00
CA GLY A 106 -3.40 22.74 -2.77
C GLY A 106 -2.38 22.32 -1.69
N VAL A 107 -1.23 21.78 -2.10
CA VAL A 107 -0.11 21.41 -1.21
C VAL A 107 0.65 22.64 -0.69
N GLU A 108 0.84 23.66 -1.53
CA GLU A 108 1.43 24.96 -1.15
C GLU A 108 0.62 25.65 -0.05
N VAL A 109 -0.72 25.64 -0.18
CA VAL A 109 -1.62 26.22 0.84
C VAL A 109 -1.50 25.48 2.18
N LEU A 110 -1.40 24.15 2.15
CA LEU A 110 -1.26 23.36 3.38
C LEU A 110 0.08 23.56 4.08
N THR A 111 1.16 23.67 3.30
CA THR A 111 2.52 23.81 3.85
C THR A 111 2.86 25.25 4.21
N GLY A 112 2.12 26.23 3.67
CA GLY A 112 2.40 27.66 3.81
C GLY A 112 3.71 28.07 3.13
N GLN A 113 4.29 27.21 2.29
CA GLN A 113 5.55 27.42 1.59
C GLN A 113 5.28 27.81 0.14
N THR A 114 5.83 28.95 -0.29
CA THR A 114 5.67 29.42 -1.67
C THR A 114 6.92 29.22 -2.50
N GLY A 115 6.75 28.82 -3.77
CA GLY A 115 7.86 28.60 -4.71
C GLY A 115 8.53 27.22 -4.57
N PRO A 116 9.67 27.00 -5.23
CA PRO A 116 10.32 25.69 -5.20
C PRO A 116 10.76 25.31 -3.78
N ILE A 117 10.41 24.10 -3.33
CA ILE A 117 10.72 23.60 -1.99
C ILE A 117 11.52 22.29 -2.03
N PRO A 118 12.46 22.07 -1.09
CA PRO A 118 13.16 20.80 -0.98
C PRO A 118 12.27 19.75 -0.32
N VAL A 119 11.98 18.63 -0.99
CA VAL A 119 11.17 17.54 -0.43
C VAL A 119 11.90 16.22 -0.51
N THR A 120 11.57 15.30 0.37
CA THR A 120 11.71 13.87 0.06
C THR A 120 10.34 13.34 -0.30
N TRP A 121 10.28 12.35 -1.17
CA TRP A 121 9.02 11.69 -1.49
C TRP A 121 9.25 10.22 -1.82
N HIS A 122 8.19 9.43 -1.70
CA HIS A 122 8.17 8.06 -2.19
C HIS A 122 6.74 7.62 -2.48
N ILE A 123 6.58 6.74 -3.48
CA ILE A 123 5.30 6.04 -3.68
C ILE A 123 4.97 5.28 -2.39
N LYS A 124 3.78 5.49 -1.85
CA LYS A 124 3.26 4.71 -0.76
C LYS A 124 3.02 3.30 -1.29
N VAL A 125 3.96 2.42 -0.95
CA VAL A 125 3.87 1.01 -1.32
C VAL A 125 3.08 0.33 -0.23
N PHE A 126 1.83 -0.01 -0.54
CA PHE A 126 1.09 -0.94 0.28
C PHE A 126 1.78 -2.30 0.13
N PRO A 127 2.22 -2.92 1.24
CA PRO A 127 2.67 -4.29 1.17
C PRO A 127 1.56 -5.16 0.57
N PRO A 128 1.88 -6.26 -0.15
CA PRO A 128 0.86 -7.14 -0.70
C PRO A 128 -0.15 -7.50 0.38
N VAL A 129 -1.44 -7.36 0.12
CA VAL A 129 -2.45 -7.60 1.16
C VAL A 129 -2.92 -9.04 1.06
N VAL A 130 -2.90 -9.77 2.18
CA VAL A 130 -3.58 -11.07 2.28
C VAL A 130 -5.01 -10.82 2.69
N ASN A 131 -5.94 -11.31 1.87
CA ASN A 131 -7.37 -11.30 2.18
C ASN A 131 -7.76 -12.62 2.81
N ASN A 132 -8.45 -12.55 3.94
CA ASN A 132 -8.98 -13.68 4.68
C ASN A 132 -10.50 -13.53 4.83
N THR A 133 -11.16 -14.66 5.05
CA THR A 133 -12.57 -14.71 5.47
C THR A 133 -12.65 -15.54 6.73
N GLY A 134 -13.42 -15.08 7.72
CA GLY A 134 -13.57 -15.81 8.96
C GLY A 134 -14.48 -15.13 9.96
N ALA A 135 -14.63 -15.77 11.13
CA ALA A 135 -15.42 -15.24 12.22
C ALA A 135 -14.65 -14.12 12.95
N ALA A 136 -15.33 -12.99 13.15
CA ALA A 136 -14.91 -11.92 14.05
C ALA A 136 -15.78 -11.94 15.31
N SER A 137 -15.17 -11.92 16.49
CA SER A 137 -15.87 -11.85 17.78
C SER A 137 -15.35 -10.71 18.64
N PRO A 138 -16.16 -10.08 19.51
CA PRO A 138 -15.69 -9.00 20.36
C PRO A 138 -14.80 -9.52 21.50
N PHE A 139 -13.78 -8.75 21.88
CA PHE A 139 -13.01 -8.98 23.12
C PHE A 139 -12.73 -7.67 23.86
N THR A 140 -12.23 -7.79 25.09
CA THR A 140 -11.71 -6.65 25.87
C THR A 140 -10.19 -6.79 25.92
N PRO A 141 -9.44 -5.88 25.29
CA PRO A 141 -7.99 -5.94 25.32
C PRO A 141 -7.47 -5.64 26.73
N THR A 142 -6.48 -6.42 27.18
CA THR A 142 -5.87 -6.27 28.51
C THR A 142 -4.39 -5.96 28.45
N ALA A 143 -3.68 -6.50 27.47
CA ALA A 143 -2.26 -6.25 27.27
C ALA A 143 -1.96 -6.33 25.77
N ASP A 144 -1.03 -5.49 25.35
CA ASP A 144 -0.43 -5.47 24.03
C ASP A 144 0.64 -6.55 23.97
N ILE A 145 0.44 -7.56 23.11
CA ILE A 145 1.40 -8.64 22.96
C ILE A 145 2.66 -8.20 22.19
N CYS A 146 2.56 -7.10 21.45
CA CYS A 146 3.62 -6.56 20.60
C CYS A 146 4.58 -5.67 21.39
N THR A 147 4.04 -4.87 22.32
CA THR A 147 4.84 -3.92 23.13
C THR A 147 4.94 -4.29 24.61
N GLY A 148 4.03 -5.13 25.11
CA GLY A 148 3.89 -5.43 26.55
C GLY A 148 3.15 -4.35 27.34
N GLU A 149 2.67 -3.29 26.69
CA GLU A 149 1.93 -2.20 27.33
C GLU A 149 0.44 -2.53 27.52
N LEU A 150 -0.28 -1.68 28.28
CA LEU A 150 -1.73 -1.81 28.40
C LEU A 150 -2.41 -1.13 27.20
N ILE A 151 -3.34 -1.83 26.56
CA ILE A 151 -4.16 -1.25 25.48
C ILE A 151 -5.38 -0.55 26.10
N PRO A 152 -5.61 0.75 25.83
CA PRO A 152 -6.84 1.42 26.20
C PRO A 152 -8.08 0.73 25.61
N SER A 153 -9.12 0.53 26.42
CA SER A 153 -10.40 -0.06 25.96
C SER A 153 -11.12 0.71 24.84
N THR A 154 -10.69 1.95 24.58
CA THR A 154 -11.21 2.83 23.52
C THR A 154 -10.48 2.65 22.20
N GLU A 155 -9.40 1.88 22.15
CA GLU A 155 -8.60 1.67 20.95
C GLU A 155 -9.22 0.61 20.03
N PHE A 156 -8.99 0.76 18.73
CA PHE A 156 -9.46 -0.17 17.71
C PHE A 156 -8.35 -1.18 17.45
N VAL A 157 -8.40 -2.30 18.16
CA VAL A 157 -7.39 -3.35 18.07
C VAL A 157 -8.00 -4.67 17.65
N VAL A 158 -7.18 -5.49 17.00
CA VAL A 158 -7.54 -6.85 16.61
C VAL A 158 -6.56 -7.84 17.23
N ALA A 159 -7.11 -8.95 17.71
CA ALA A 159 -6.36 -10.13 18.09
C ALA A 159 -6.40 -11.13 16.93
N LEU A 160 -5.22 -11.48 16.41
CA LEU A 160 -5.06 -12.44 15.32
C LEU A 160 -4.85 -13.85 15.89
N SER A 161 -5.20 -14.90 15.13
CA SER A 161 -4.80 -16.26 15.49
C SER A 161 -3.27 -16.38 15.59
N THR A 162 -2.75 -17.37 16.30
CA THR A 162 -1.29 -17.59 16.41
C THR A 162 -0.63 -17.73 15.02
N THR A 163 -1.32 -18.36 14.08
CA THR A 163 -0.85 -18.52 12.70
C THR A 163 -0.83 -17.18 11.96
N ASP A 164 -1.90 -16.39 12.09
CA ASP A 164 -2.03 -15.12 11.38
C ASP A 164 -1.22 -13.99 12.02
N LEU A 165 -0.91 -14.07 13.31
CA LEU A 165 0.06 -13.18 13.97
C LEU A 165 1.49 -13.48 13.50
N ALA A 166 1.73 -14.69 12.98
CA ALA A 166 2.98 -15.14 12.37
C ALA A 166 4.21 -14.90 13.27
N GLY A 167 4.10 -15.28 14.55
CA GLY A 167 5.19 -15.08 15.52
C GLY A 167 5.49 -13.61 15.81
N GLY A 168 4.50 -12.72 15.64
CA GLY A 168 4.63 -11.28 15.86
C GLY A 168 5.05 -10.50 14.63
N VAL A 169 5.30 -11.13 13.49
CA VAL A 169 5.61 -10.42 12.23
C VAL A 169 4.50 -9.44 11.85
N ASN A 170 3.25 -9.77 12.20
CA ASN A 170 2.10 -8.93 11.91
C ASN A 170 1.73 -7.96 13.04
N CYS A 171 2.58 -7.79 14.05
CA CYS A 171 2.41 -6.76 15.06
C CYS A 171 2.41 -5.35 14.45
N GLU A 172 1.57 -4.47 15.00
CA GLU A 172 1.41 -3.07 14.60
C GLU A 172 0.92 -2.83 13.16
N ASN A 173 0.68 -3.91 12.40
CA ASN A 173 0.06 -3.78 11.08
C ASN A 173 -1.41 -3.36 11.22
N GLU A 174 -1.81 -2.45 10.33
CA GLU A 174 -3.22 -2.10 10.15
C GLU A 174 -3.96 -3.27 9.50
N VAL A 175 -5.14 -3.58 10.04
CA VAL A 175 -6.03 -4.63 9.58
C VAL A 175 -7.38 -4.02 9.27
N ASP A 176 -7.73 -4.06 7.99
CA ASP A 176 -9.03 -3.62 7.50
C ASP A 176 -10.04 -4.77 7.60
N ILE A 177 -11.17 -4.52 8.26
CA ILE A 177 -12.21 -5.52 8.53
C ILE A 177 -13.53 -5.03 7.95
N THR A 178 -14.11 -5.82 7.05
CA THR A 178 -15.33 -5.50 6.32
C THR A 178 -16.48 -6.43 6.70
N PHE A 179 -17.60 -5.83 7.10
CA PHE A 179 -18.85 -6.51 7.39
C PHE A 179 -20.01 -5.80 6.69
N LYS A 180 -20.76 -6.52 5.84
CA LYS A 180 -21.93 -5.97 5.11
C LYS A 180 -21.66 -4.64 4.40
N GLY A 181 -20.47 -4.49 3.79
CA GLY A 181 -20.06 -3.29 3.06
C GLY A 181 -19.57 -2.13 3.93
N LYS A 182 -19.55 -2.28 5.26
CA LYS A 182 -18.89 -1.34 6.16
C LYS A 182 -17.50 -1.85 6.50
N THR A 183 -16.49 -0.99 6.40
CA THR A 183 -15.09 -1.29 6.74
C THR A 183 -14.65 -0.45 7.92
N ILE A 184 -13.89 -1.05 8.83
CA ILE A 184 -13.12 -0.36 9.87
C ILE A 184 -11.65 -0.77 9.76
N SER A 185 -10.75 0.11 10.17
CA SER A 185 -9.33 -0.17 10.30
C SER A 185 -8.99 -0.36 11.79
N THR A 186 -8.19 -1.36 12.09
CA THR A 186 -7.75 -1.73 13.45
C THR A 186 -6.25 -2.03 13.45
N THR A 187 -5.61 -2.07 14.61
CA THR A 187 -4.20 -2.45 14.71
C THR A 187 -4.04 -3.84 15.32
N ALA A 188 -3.21 -4.69 14.71
CA ALA A 188 -2.88 -6.01 15.24
C ALA A 188 -1.95 -5.88 16.46
N ARG A 189 -2.52 -6.05 17.66
CA ARG A 189 -1.83 -5.84 18.95
C ARG A 189 -2.08 -6.93 19.98
N ALA A 190 -2.84 -7.95 19.60
CA ALA A 190 -3.19 -9.04 20.49
C ALA A 190 -3.12 -10.39 19.76
N GLU A 191 -3.03 -11.45 20.56
CA GLU A 191 -3.09 -12.82 20.07
C GLU A 191 -4.36 -13.50 20.59
N CYS A 192 -5.09 -14.14 19.68
CA CYS A 192 -6.17 -15.06 20.01
C CYS A 192 -5.67 -16.50 19.92
N ALA A 193 -5.10 -17.01 21.01
CA ALA A 193 -4.54 -18.36 21.08
C ALA A 193 -5.56 -19.50 20.86
N LYS A 194 -6.87 -19.19 20.84
CA LYS A 194 -7.95 -20.17 20.60
C LYS A 194 -8.61 -20.02 19.22
N CYS A 195 -8.26 -18.98 18.46
CA CYS A 195 -8.83 -18.73 17.14
C CYS A 195 -8.18 -19.67 16.12
N ALA A 196 -8.99 -20.21 15.21
CA ALA A 196 -8.46 -20.88 14.02
C ALA A 196 -7.84 -19.84 13.06
N PRO A 197 -6.97 -20.25 12.12
CA PRO A 197 -6.51 -19.36 11.05
C PRO A 197 -7.68 -18.72 10.30
N GLY A 198 -7.63 -17.40 10.09
CA GLY A 198 -8.71 -16.61 9.51
C GLY A 198 -9.73 -16.07 10.53
N GLU A 199 -9.80 -16.62 11.74
CA GLU A 199 -10.65 -16.10 12.82
C GLU A 199 -9.93 -14.99 13.59
N ILE A 200 -10.67 -13.94 13.94
CA ILE A 200 -10.14 -12.77 14.64
C ILE A 200 -11.00 -12.41 15.85
N GLN A 201 -10.39 -11.77 16.85
CA GLN A 201 -11.16 -11.03 17.85
C GLN A 201 -10.94 -9.54 17.65
N VAL A 202 -11.98 -8.74 17.78
CA VAL A 202 -11.94 -7.30 17.57
C VAL A 202 -12.33 -6.61 18.87
N SER A 203 -11.67 -5.52 19.25
CA SER A 203 -12.00 -4.83 20.50
C SER A 203 -13.49 -4.46 20.52
N SER A 204 -14.13 -4.55 21.68
CA SER A 204 -15.61 -4.50 21.77
C SER A 204 -16.20 -3.20 21.23
N ASN A 205 -15.49 -2.08 21.37
CA ASN A 205 -15.80 -0.78 20.77
C ASN A 205 -15.67 -0.79 19.23
N ALA A 206 -14.60 -1.38 18.69
CA ALA A 206 -14.41 -1.54 17.24
C ALA A 206 -15.47 -2.48 16.65
N PHE A 207 -15.76 -3.59 17.32
CA PHE A 207 -16.79 -4.55 16.91
C PHE A 207 -18.20 -3.92 16.91
N ALA A 208 -18.53 -3.13 17.93
CA ALA A 208 -19.78 -2.38 17.98
C ALA A 208 -19.84 -1.32 16.86
N SER A 209 -18.73 -0.65 16.58
CA SER A 209 -18.63 0.28 15.45
C SER A 209 -18.88 -0.44 14.12
N LEU A 210 -18.23 -1.58 13.88
CA LEU A 210 -18.35 -2.35 12.64
C LEU A 210 -19.77 -2.92 12.42
N THR A 211 -20.35 -3.53 13.45
CA THR A 211 -21.63 -4.26 13.32
C THR A 211 -22.86 -3.40 13.61
N GLY A 212 -22.69 -2.24 14.24
CA GLY A 212 -23.78 -1.44 14.79
C GLY A 212 -24.48 -2.12 15.98
N SER A 213 -23.89 -3.18 16.55
CA SER A 213 -24.47 -3.94 17.66
C SER A 213 -23.41 -4.33 18.68
N SER A 214 -23.68 -4.07 19.95
CA SER A 214 -22.86 -4.54 21.08
C SER A 214 -23.28 -5.93 21.59
N SER A 215 -24.33 -6.53 21.01
CA SER A 215 -24.93 -7.80 21.49
C SER A 215 -24.61 -9.01 20.61
N ALA A 216 -24.07 -8.78 19.40
CA ALA A 216 -23.63 -9.88 18.54
C ALA A 216 -22.39 -10.56 19.13
N LYS A 217 -22.42 -11.90 19.18
CA LYS A 217 -21.32 -12.70 19.74
C LYS A 217 -20.23 -13.00 18.72
N SER A 218 -20.59 -13.05 17.45
CA SER A 218 -19.68 -13.27 16.33
C SER A 218 -20.38 -12.90 15.03
N VAL A 219 -19.62 -12.46 14.04
CA VAL A 219 -20.08 -12.22 12.66
C VAL A 219 -19.03 -12.72 11.68
N GLU A 220 -19.47 -13.17 10.50
CA GLU A 220 -18.55 -13.50 9.40
C GLU A 220 -18.10 -12.21 8.69
N VAL A 221 -16.79 -12.06 8.49
CA VAL A 221 -16.17 -10.87 7.91
C VAL A 221 -15.16 -11.25 6.83
N VAL A 222 -14.89 -10.30 5.95
CA VAL A 222 -13.68 -10.30 5.13
C VAL A 222 -12.71 -9.35 5.79
N TRP A 223 -11.47 -9.76 5.96
CA TRP A 223 -10.44 -8.89 6.52
C TRP A 223 -9.13 -9.02 5.77
N SER A 224 -8.30 -7.99 5.88
CA SER A 224 -7.11 -7.87 5.09
C SER A 224 -5.97 -7.28 5.90
N ILE A 225 -4.78 -7.85 5.76
CA ILE A 225 -3.57 -7.38 6.44
C ILE A 225 -2.41 -7.27 5.44
N PRO A 226 -1.58 -6.23 5.51
CA PRO A 226 -0.37 -6.15 4.71
C PRO A 226 0.58 -7.30 5.05
N THR A 227 1.13 -7.98 4.04
CA THR A 227 2.25 -8.90 4.21
C THR A 227 3.52 -8.09 4.31
N VAL A 228 4.24 -8.22 5.41
CA VAL A 228 5.59 -7.68 5.48
C VAL A 228 6.43 -8.44 4.44
N GLY A 229 6.84 -7.75 3.38
CA GLY A 229 7.73 -8.33 2.38
C GLY A 229 9.00 -8.81 3.06
N VAL A 230 9.25 -10.12 2.99
CA VAL A 230 10.47 -10.76 3.51
C VAL A 230 11.67 -10.35 2.67
#